data_AF-A0A3D8PUR6-F1
#
_entry.id   AF-A0A3D8PUR6-F1
#
_cell.length_a   1.000
_cell.length_b   1.000
_cell.length_c   1.000
_cell.angle_alpha   90.00
_cell.angle_beta   90.00
_cell.angle_gamma   90.00
#
_symmetry.space_group_name_H-M   'P 1'
#
loop_
_entity.id
_entity.type
_entity.pdbx_description
1 polymer ?
#
loop_
_entity_poly.entity_id
_entity_poly.type
_entity_poly.pdbx_seq_one_letter_code
_entity_poly.pdbx_strand_id
1 'polypeptide(L)' 'MDMGKLFIIVGIIFLIIGVIWTFIGRLPGDFSFKIGNASIHFPLMTSIIVSIILTIIFAIIGRFK' A
#
# COMPACT_ATOMS: atom_id res chain seq x y z
N MET A 1 0.48 -11.97 -21.72
CA MET A 1 0.76 -10.59 -21.28
C MET A 1 2.02 -10.16 -21.98
N ASP A 2 1.99 -9.12 -22.82
CA ASP A 2 3.20 -8.57 -23.43
C ASP A 2 4.20 -8.15 -22.34
N MET A 3 5.47 -8.49 -22.51
CA MET A 3 6.52 -8.19 -21.53
C MET A 3 6.52 -6.71 -21.11
N GLY A 4 6.21 -5.78 -22.03
CA GLY A 4 6.09 -4.36 -21.74
C GLY A 4 5.00 -4.01 -20.72
N LYS A 5 3.82 -4.66 -20.78
CA LYS A 5 2.76 -4.45 -19.77
C LYS A 5 3.19 -4.93 -18.39
N LEU A 6 4.00 -5.98 -18.34
CA LEU A 6 4.51 -6.54 -17.09
C LEU A 6 5.46 -5.55 -16.39
N PHE A 7 6.38 -4.93 -17.13
CA PHE A 7 7.27 -3.89 -16.58
C PHE A 7 6.50 -2.64 -16.10
N ILE A 8 5.48 -2.21 -16.83
CA ILE A 8 4.63 -1.07 -16.43
C ILE A 8 3.91 -1.37 -15.11
N ILE A 9 3.33 -2.56 -14.95
CA ILE A 9 2.64 -2.97 -13.73
C ILE A 9 3.60 -3.00 -12.54
N VAL A 10 4.80 -3.59 -12.73
CA VAL A 10 5.83 -3.66 -11.68
C VAL A 10 6.30 -2.26 -11.27
N GLY A 11 6.49 -1.35 -12.22
CA GLY A 11 6.86 0.04 -11.93
C GLY A 11 5.80 0.79 -11.10
N ILE A 12 4.52 0.60 -11.42
CA ILE A 12 3.41 1.18 -10.66
C ILE A 12 3.38 0.63 -9.22
N ILE A 13 3.59 -0.67 -9.05
CA ILE A 13 3.67 -1.31 -7.72
C ILE A 13 4.81 -0.71 -6.89
N PHE A 14 6.01 -0.57 -7.46
CA PHE A 14 7.14 0.03 -6.76
C PHE A 14 6.92 1.51 -6.40
N LEU A 15 6.25 2.28 -7.27
CA LEU A 15 5.90 3.68 -6.97
C LEU A 15 4.94 3.77 -5.80
N ILE A 16 3.91 2.93 -5.77
CA ILE A 16 2.95 2.84 -4.66
C ILE A 16 3.68 2.49 -3.36
N ILE A 17 4.56 1.48 -3.39
CA ILE A 17 5.36 1.07 -2.23
C ILE A 17 6.26 2.22 -1.74
N GLY A 18 6.94 2.92 -2.64
CA GLY A 18 7.81 4.06 -2.29
C GLY A 18 7.05 5.24 -1.68
N VAL A 19 5.85 5.53 -2.19
CA VAL A 19 4.96 6.55 -1.61
C VAL A 19 4.50 6.10 -0.22
N ILE A 20 4.01 4.86 -0.06
CA ILE A 20 3.63 4.32 1.26
C ILE A 20 4.82 4.37 2.24
N TRP A 21 6.04 4.06 1.78
CA TRP A 21 7.23 4.04 2.62
C TRP A 21 7.65 5.44 3.10
N THR A 22 7.43 6.46 2.28
CA THR A 22 7.63 7.88 2.67
C THR A 22 6.68 8.31 3.78
N PHE A 23 5.51 7.68 3.82
CA PHE A 23 4.40 8.03 4.68
C PHE A 23 4.35 7.16 5.95
N ILE A 24 5.00 5.99 5.96
CA ILE A 24 5.14 5.12 7.12
C ILE A 24 5.81 5.89 8.29
N GLY A 25 5.10 6.05 9.41
CA GLY A 25 5.62 6.70 10.62
C GLY A 25 5.41 8.22 10.76
N ARG A 26 4.80 8.90 9.78
CA ARG A 26 4.43 10.34 9.89
C ARG A 26 2.99 10.67 9.48
N LEU A 27 2.13 9.67 9.29
CA LEU A 27 0.73 9.92 8.95
C LEU A 27 -0.12 10.20 10.20
N PRO A 28 -0.90 11.29 10.23
CA PRO A 28 -2.00 11.41 11.18
C PRO A 28 -3.02 10.32 10.86
N GLY A 29 -3.04 9.25 11.67
CA GLY A 29 -3.85 8.04 11.44
C GLY A 29 -3.15 6.73 11.80
N ASP A 30 -1.81 6.70 11.85
CA ASP A 30 -1.06 5.59 12.47
C ASP A 30 -1.08 5.76 13.99
N PHE A 31 -1.84 4.91 14.68
CA PHE A 31 -1.87 4.89 16.14
C PHE A 31 -0.53 4.37 16.65
N SER A 32 0.37 5.29 16.93
CA SER A 32 1.62 5.01 17.65
C SER A 32 1.39 5.28 19.12
N PHE A 33 0.97 4.26 19.86
CA PHE A 33 0.89 4.34 21.32
C PHE A 33 2.29 4.11 21.89
N LYS A 34 2.87 5.16 22.48
CA LYS A 34 4.07 5.04 23.30
C LYS A 34 3.65 4.99 24.77
N ILE A 35 3.84 3.85 25.41
CA ILE A 35 3.66 3.66 26.86
C ILE A 35 5.02 3.27 27.43
N GLY A 36 5.64 4.21 28.15
CA GLY A 36 6.98 4.03 28.71
C GLY A 36 8.02 3.65 27.65
N ASN A 37 8.63 2.46 27.79
CA ASN A 37 9.66 1.93 26.89
C ASN A 37 9.09 1.13 25.69
N ALA A 38 7.77 0.97 25.59
CA ALA A 38 7.10 0.19 24.56
C ALA A 38 6.39 1.10 23.55
N SER A 39 6.68 0.91 22.27
CA SER A 39 6.00 1.56 21.15
C SER A 39 5.18 0.54 20.38
N ILE A 40 3.85 0.64 20.45
CA ILE A 40 2.94 -0.16 19.64
C ILE A 40 2.51 0.68 18.45
N HIS A 41 2.91 0.26 17.25
CA HIS A 41 2.54 0.89 15.99
C HIS A 41 1.38 0.10 15.36
N PHE A 42 0.22 0.74 15.20
CA PHE A 42 -0.94 0.18 14.50
C PHE A 42 -1.12 0.84 13.12
N PRO A 43 -0.64 0.20 12.05
CA PRO A 43 -0.66 0.75 10.70
C PRO A 43 -2.02 0.49 10.03
N LEU A 44 -3.08 1.10 10.58
CA LEU A 44 -4.47 0.93 10.10
C LEU A 44 -4.69 1.60 8.74
N MET A 45 -4.19 2.82 8.58
CA MET A 45 -4.41 3.63 7.38
C MET A 45 -3.74 2.99 6.15
N THR A 46 -2.51 2.48 6.33
CA THR A 46 -1.77 1.76 5.29
C THR A 46 -2.48 0.47 4.87
N SER A 47 -3.06 -0.27 5.82
CA SER A 47 -3.78 -1.52 5.54
C SER A 47 -5.03 -1.28 4.70
N ILE A 48 -5.76 -0.18 4.97
CA ILE A 48 -6.93 0.24 4.18
C ILE A 48 -6.52 0.62 2.75
N ILE A 49 -5.47 1.42 2.59
CA ILE A 49 -4.98 1.83 1.27
C ILE A 49 -4.57 0.61 0.45
N VAL A 50 -3.80 -0.31 1.04
CA VAL A 50 -3.38 -1.55 0.37
C VAL A 50 -4.59 -2.37 -0.07
N SER A 51 -5.62 -2.49 0.77
CA SER A 51 -6.86 -3.22 0.45
C SER A 51 -7.61 -2.61 -0.74
N ILE A 52 -7.76 -1.28 -0.78
CA ILE A 52 -8.42 -0.58 -1.88
C ILE A 52 -7.65 -0.80 -3.19
N ILE A 53 -6.33 -0.68 -3.16
CA ILE A 53 -5.48 -0.89 -4.34
C ILE A 53 -5.61 -2.32 -4.87
N LEU A 54 -5.53 -3.32 -3.98
CA LEU A 54 -5.70 -4.73 -4.35
C LEU A 54 -7.09 -4.99 -4.94
N THR A 55 -8.11 -4.37 -4.38
CA THR A 55 -9.50 -4.46 -4.88
C THR A 55 -9.62 -3.89 -6.29
N ILE A 56 -9.04 -2.72 -6.55
CA ILE A 56 -9.03 -2.11 -7.89
C ILE A 56 -8.28 -2.98 -8.89
N ILE A 57 -7.11 -3.53 -8.50
CA ILE A 57 -6.34 -4.44 -9.34
C ILE A 57 -7.16 -5.68 -9.70
N PHE A 58 -7.78 -6.34 -8.73
CA PHE A 58 -8.62 -7.51 -8.98
C PHE A 58 -9.86 -7.17 -9.81
N ALA A 59 -10.48 -6.02 -9.58
CA ALA A 59 -11.64 -5.57 -10.36
C ALA A 59 -11.28 -5.34 -11.83
N ILE A 60 -10.12 -4.75 -12.09
CA ILE A 60 -9.62 -4.51 -13.44
C ILE A 60 -9.26 -5.84 -14.13
N ILE A 61 -8.49 -6.71 -13.47
CA ILE A 61 -8.13 -8.04 -14.02
C ILE A 61 -9.37 -8.88 -14.28
N GLY A 62 -10.35 -8.88 -13.37
CA GLY A 62 -11.60 -9.61 -13.51
C GLY A 62 -12.52 -9.10 -14.63
N ARG A 63 -12.44 -7.81 -14.97
CA ARG A 63 -13.18 -7.22 -16.11
C ARG A 63 -12.56 -7.52 -17.47
N PHE A 64 -11.27 -7.84 -17.54
CA PHE A 64 -10.57 -8.14 -18.80
C PHE A 64 -10.61 -9.62 -19.19
N LYS A 65 -11.48 -10.40 -18.55
CA LYS A 65 -11.79 -11.79 -18.90
C LYS A 65 -13.14 -11.88 -19.59
#